data_AF-A0A9W3C8Y8-F1
#
_entry.id   AF-A0A9W3C8Y8-F1
#
_cell.length_a   1.000
_cell.length_b   1.000
_cell.length_c   1.000
_cell.angle_alpha   90.00
_cell.angle_beta   90.00
_cell.angle_gamma   90.00
#
_symmetry.space_group_name_H-M   'P 1'
#
loop_
_entity.id
_entity.type
_entity.pdbx_description
1 polymer ?
#
loop_
_entity_poly.entity_id
_entity_poly.type
_entity_poly.pdbx_seq_one_letter_code
_entity_poly.pdbx_strand_id
1 'polypeptide(L)'
;MMKMPWENFGKVLSEVVGLMYYDTDYESESELDSPKLKRQKRALYTPEEETEVIRDQVLKSEGFDIDFSNIRCEFNFSPVDLLHGNKLTKPPQIDGYLINMFCNMAVDEFNKFYVALSPNSSASEALTQNLKSENQNLKENTERWRKEIAETRHVVPYITVLITVLIFLPLNYFWILVKCKAMAVLVHRYTRDEECLESQKCLVEEERKNNFLRHKKRANKIYKMVEDRKSTSGRNKVALWLLN
;
A
#
# COMPACT_ATOMS: atom_id res chain seq x y z
N MET A 1 32.64 34.48 -2.71
CA MET A 1 32.02 33.31 -3.37
C MET A 1 33.08 32.66 -4.23
N MET A 2 33.72 31.59 -3.75
CA MET A 2 34.78 30.88 -4.51
C MET A 2 34.11 29.92 -5.50
N LYS A 3 34.52 29.98 -6.78
CA LYS A 3 34.14 28.99 -7.80
C LYS A 3 34.95 27.72 -7.54
N MET A 4 34.29 26.63 -7.12
CA MET A 4 34.92 25.30 -7.15
C MET A 4 35.17 24.88 -8.61
N PRO A 5 36.27 24.16 -8.90
CA PRO A 5 36.57 23.67 -10.24
C PRO A 5 35.73 22.43 -10.53
N TRP A 6 34.45 22.63 -10.84
CA TRP A 6 33.48 21.59 -11.18
C TRP A 6 33.90 20.69 -12.33
N GLU A 7 34.81 21.16 -13.19
CA GLU A 7 35.37 20.41 -14.32
C GLU A 7 36.08 19.12 -13.88
N ASN A 8 36.75 19.12 -12.71
CA ASN A 8 37.42 17.92 -12.20
C ASN A 8 36.42 16.93 -11.59
N PHE A 9 35.37 17.43 -10.94
CA PHE A 9 34.33 16.58 -10.35
C PHE A 9 33.51 15.86 -11.43
N GLY A 10 33.16 16.57 -12.51
CA GLY A 10 32.47 15.99 -13.66
C GLY A 10 33.29 14.89 -14.36
N LYS A 11 34.62 15.08 -14.45
CA LYS A 11 35.51 14.06 -15.03
C LYS A 11 35.58 12.79 -14.18
N VAL A 12 35.76 12.94 -12.86
CA VAL A 12 35.78 11.82 -11.91
C VAL A 12 34.43 11.07 -11.93
N LEU A 13 33.31 11.79 -11.93
CA LEU A 13 31.99 11.18 -12.07
C LEU A 13 31.82 10.42 -13.39
N SER A 14 32.31 10.97 -14.52
CA SER A 14 32.20 10.30 -15.81
C SER A 14 33.02 9.00 -15.87
N GLU A 15 34.20 8.96 -15.24
CA GLU A 15 35.02 7.75 -15.15
C GLU A 15 34.38 6.70 -14.24
N VAL A 16 33.80 7.12 -13.11
CA VAL A 16 33.06 6.23 -12.20
C VAL A 16 31.79 5.68 -12.86
N VAL A 17 31.03 6.51 -13.57
CA VAL A 17 29.85 6.08 -14.32
C VAL A 17 30.25 5.14 -15.47
N GLY A 18 31.30 5.46 -16.23
CA GLY A 18 31.81 4.60 -17.29
C GLY A 18 32.24 3.21 -16.80
N LEU A 19 32.79 3.10 -15.59
CA LEU A 19 33.15 1.82 -14.97
C LEU A 19 31.94 0.99 -14.52
N MET A 20 30.78 1.62 -14.27
CA MET A 20 29.55 0.91 -13.89
C MET A 20 28.78 0.33 -15.10
N TYR A 21 29.12 0.73 -16.33
CA TYR A 21 28.41 0.32 -17.56
C TYR A 21 29.07 -0.83 -18.34
N TYR A 22 30.18 -1.41 -17.88
CA TYR A 22 30.80 -2.56 -18.55
C TYR A 22 30.18 -3.90 -18.12
N ASP A 23 29.58 -4.57 -19.11
CA ASP A 23 29.11 -5.97 -19.19
C ASP A 23 28.07 -6.44 -18.17
N THR A 24 26.79 -6.26 -18.53
CA THR A 24 25.74 -7.21 -18.09
C THR A 24 24.76 -7.53 -19.22
N ASP A 25 25.22 -8.23 -20.26
CA ASP A 25 24.35 -9.03 -21.15
C ASP A 25 23.84 -10.31 -20.45
N TYR A 26 23.61 -10.25 -19.13
CA TYR A 26 23.27 -11.41 -18.30
C TYR A 26 21.77 -11.42 -18.02
N GLU A 27 21.00 -12.05 -18.90
CA GLU A 27 19.63 -12.46 -18.60
C GLU A 27 19.66 -13.51 -17.47
N SER A 28 19.44 -13.08 -16.22
CA SER A 28 19.25 -14.01 -15.09
C SER A 28 17.79 -14.03 -14.65
N GLU A 29 17.14 -15.16 -14.93
CA GLU A 29 15.85 -15.55 -14.38
C GLU A 29 16.02 -15.97 -12.92
N SER A 30 16.07 -15.02 -11.99
CA SER A 30 15.80 -15.35 -10.58
C SER A 30 15.03 -14.23 -9.89
N GLU A 31 13.72 -14.42 -9.86
CA GLU A 31 12.73 -13.58 -9.22
C GLU A 31 12.77 -13.83 -7.71
N LEU A 32 13.59 -13.06 -6.98
CA LEU A 32 13.62 -13.05 -5.51
C LEU A 32 13.29 -11.65 -4.99
N ASP A 33 12.50 -11.66 -3.92
CA ASP A 33 11.55 -10.65 -3.41
C ASP A 33 12.22 -9.41 -2.77
N SER A 34 13.11 -8.74 -3.51
CA SER A 34 13.58 -7.41 -3.13
C SER A 34 12.47 -6.38 -3.41
N PRO A 35 12.30 -5.31 -2.60
CA PRO A 35 11.37 -4.24 -2.92
C PRO A 35 11.84 -3.58 -4.22
N LYS A 36 11.30 -4.06 -5.35
CA LYS A 36 11.54 -3.49 -6.67
C LYS A 36 11.06 -2.04 -6.60
N LEU A 37 11.99 -1.09 -6.51
CA LEU A 37 11.75 0.28 -6.94
C LEU A 37 11.06 0.13 -8.29
N LYS A 38 9.78 0.49 -8.38
CA LYS A 38 8.98 0.27 -9.58
C LYS A 38 9.71 0.94 -10.73
N ARG A 39 10.40 0.16 -11.57
CA ARG A 39 11.00 0.65 -12.81
C ARG A 39 9.89 1.41 -13.55
N GLN A 40 10.08 2.72 -13.72
CA GLN A 40 9.15 3.51 -14.52
C GLN A 40 9.13 2.92 -15.93
N LYS A 41 7.92 2.82 -16.48
CA LYS A 41 7.61 1.92 -17.60
C LYS A 41 8.18 2.32 -18.97
N ARG A 42 8.97 3.40 -19.08
CA ARG A 42 9.76 3.76 -20.27
C ARG A 42 10.67 4.92 -19.89
N ALA A 43 11.97 4.69 -20.01
CA ALA A 43 12.92 5.79 -20.15
C ALA A 43 12.61 6.59 -21.40
N LEU A 44 12.63 7.91 -21.32
CA LEU A 44 12.49 8.77 -22.50
C LEU A 44 13.82 9.05 -23.19
N TYR A 45 14.93 8.97 -22.46
CA TYR A 45 16.27 9.37 -22.91
C TYR A 45 17.21 8.18 -22.98
N THR A 46 18.17 8.17 -23.90
CA THR A 46 19.32 7.23 -23.86
C THR A 46 20.28 7.57 -22.69
N PRO A 47 21.15 6.66 -22.24
CA PRO A 47 22.08 6.94 -21.13
C PRO A 47 22.95 8.19 -21.33
N GLU A 48 23.36 8.44 -22.58
CA GLU A 48 24.14 9.62 -22.96
C GLU A 48 23.30 10.89 -22.82
N GLU A 49 22.06 10.86 -23.31
CA GLU A 49 21.11 11.97 -23.19
C GLU A 49 20.73 12.25 -21.73
N GLU A 50 20.59 11.23 -20.89
CA GLU A 50 20.35 11.39 -19.45
C GLU A 50 21.49 12.13 -18.76
N THR A 51 22.74 11.81 -19.12
CA THR A 51 23.92 12.48 -18.58
C THR A 51 23.94 13.96 -18.95
N GLU A 52 23.56 14.30 -20.19
CA GLU A 52 23.44 15.68 -20.63
C GLU A 52 22.31 16.41 -19.91
N VAL A 53 21.14 15.78 -19.76
CA VAL A 53 19.99 16.36 -19.04
C VAL A 53 20.32 16.61 -17.57
N ILE A 54 20.97 15.67 -16.87
CA ILE A 54 21.41 15.85 -15.48
C ILE A 54 22.40 17.00 -15.38
N ARG A 55 23.42 17.03 -16.26
CA ARG A 55 24.42 18.10 -16.27
C ARG A 55 23.77 19.46 -16.46
N ASP A 56 22.83 19.57 -17.39
CA ASP A 56 22.09 20.79 -17.67
C ASP A 56 21.26 21.24 -16.46
N GLN A 57 20.60 20.30 -15.78
CA GLN A 57 19.83 20.60 -14.57
C GLN A 57 20.71 21.05 -13.42
N VAL A 58 21.86 20.38 -13.17
CA VAL A 58 22.84 20.76 -12.14
C VAL A 58 23.37 22.18 -12.39
N LEU A 59 23.72 22.50 -13.64
CA LEU A 59 24.21 23.83 -14.00
C LEU A 59 23.12 24.90 -13.84
N LYS A 60 21.85 24.57 -14.10
CA LYS A 60 20.71 25.50 -13.96
C LYS A 60 20.22 25.67 -12.52
N SER A 61 20.28 24.62 -11.69
CA SER A 61 19.77 24.64 -10.31
C SER A 61 20.83 24.95 -9.25
N GLU A 62 22.06 25.26 -9.68
CA GLU A 62 23.23 25.40 -8.78
C GLU A 62 23.42 24.18 -7.85
N GLY A 63 22.97 23.00 -8.30
CA GLY A 63 23.36 21.69 -7.74
C GLY A 63 22.38 21.00 -6.79
N PHE A 64 21.21 21.57 -6.48
CA PHE A 64 20.32 20.98 -5.46
C PHE A 64 18.97 20.47 -5.96
N ASP A 65 18.53 20.87 -7.14
CA ASP A 65 17.20 20.51 -7.66
C ASP A 65 17.35 19.80 -9.00
N ILE A 66 17.31 18.46 -8.96
CA ILE A 66 17.40 17.60 -10.15
C ILE A 66 16.10 16.79 -10.21
N ASP A 67 15.35 16.97 -11.29
CA ASP A 67 14.15 16.20 -11.58
C ASP A 67 14.52 14.85 -12.21
N PHE A 68 14.42 13.81 -11.38
CA PHE A 68 14.65 12.43 -11.80
C PHE A 68 13.42 11.77 -12.45
N SER A 69 12.31 12.47 -12.63
CA SER A 69 11.05 11.90 -13.11
C SER A 69 11.14 11.30 -14.52
N ASN A 70 12.15 11.68 -15.31
CA ASN A 70 12.32 11.24 -16.71
C ASN A 70 13.64 10.49 -16.96
N ILE A 71 14.49 10.37 -15.94
CA ILE A 71 15.80 9.72 -16.03
C ILE A 71 15.64 8.28 -15.56
N ARG A 72 16.23 7.31 -16.27
CA ARG A 72 16.46 5.99 -15.71
C ARG A 72 17.39 6.18 -14.53
N CYS A 73 16.84 6.14 -13.33
CA CYS A 73 17.68 5.97 -12.16
C CYS A 73 18.19 4.52 -12.17
N GLU A 74 19.17 4.25 -13.03
CA GLU A 74 19.94 3.00 -13.08
C GLU A 74 21.07 3.01 -12.05
N PHE A 75 21.17 4.08 -11.25
CA PHE A 75 21.72 3.99 -9.92
C PHE A 75 20.82 3.07 -9.10
N ASN A 76 21.02 1.78 -9.32
CA ASN A 76 20.64 0.73 -8.41
C ASN A 76 21.51 0.97 -7.17
N PHE A 77 21.14 1.97 -6.36
CA PHE A 77 21.55 2.07 -4.97
C PHE A 77 20.91 0.87 -4.29
N SER A 78 21.45 -0.33 -4.57
CA SER A 78 21.34 -1.42 -3.64
C SER A 78 22.01 -0.87 -2.39
N PRO A 79 21.30 -0.69 -1.26
CA PRO A 79 21.97 -0.35 -0.02
C PRO A 79 23.07 -1.39 0.13
N VAL A 80 24.33 -0.93 0.09
CA VAL A 80 25.45 -1.82 0.33
C VAL A 80 25.26 -2.24 1.77
N ASP A 81 24.88 -3.51 1.97
CA ASP A 81 24.82 -4.08 3.31
C ASP A 81 26.26 -4.22 3.80
N LEU A 82 26.77 -3.13 4.37
CA LEU A 82 28.11 -3.05 4.95
C LEU A 82 28.23 -3.89 6.23
N LEU A 83 27.14 -4.47 6.72
CA LEU A 83 27.07 -5.14 8.02
C LEU A 83 27.07 -6.67 7.89
N HIS A 84 26.56 -7.24 6.80
CA HIS A 84 26.44 -8.70 6.68
C HIS A 84 27.00 -9.22 5.34
N GLY A 85 28.22 -9.75 5.40
CA GLY A 85 28.89 -10.45 4.30
C GLY A 85 28.23 -11.77 3.91
N ASN A 86 26.99 -11.75 3.42
CA ASN A 86 26.31 -12.94 2.91
C ASN A 86 26.09 -12.87 1.40
N LYS A 87 27.01 -13.57 0.72
CA LYS A 87 26.84 -14.38 -0.49
C LYS A 87 25.43 -14.35 -1.12
N LEU A 88 25.20 -13.44 -2.06
CA LEU A 88 24.45 -13.74 -3.28
C LEU A 88 24.97 -12.81 -4.39
N THR A 89 25.57 -13.43 -5.41
CA THR A 89 26.16 -12.86 -6.64
C THR A 89 27.49 -12.10 -6.50
N LYS A 90 28.35 -12.22 -7.53
CA LYS A 90 29.64 -11.51 -7.66
C LYS A 90 29.43 -10.20 -8.46
N PRO A 91 29.21 -9.05 -7.84
CA PRO A 91 29.68 -7.76 -8.36
C PRO A 91 31.13 -7.54 -7.87
N PRO A 92 31.91 -6.60 -8.46
CA PRO A 92 33.23 -6.28 -7.92
C PRO A 92 33.09 -5.99 -6.42
N GLN A 93 33.90 -6.64 -5.61
CA GLN A 93 33.95 -6.39 -4.18
C GLN A 93 34.22 -4.90 -3.97
N ILE A 94 33.17 -4.13 -3.70
CA ILE A 94 33.30 -2.85 -3.00
C ILE A 94 33.57 -3.25 -1.56
N ASP A 95 34.79 -3.71 -1.31
CA ASP A 95 35.28 -3.95 0.02
C ASP A 95 35.32 -2.60 0.76
N GLY A 96 35.27 -2.66 2.10
CA GLY A 96 35.43 -1.44 2.91
C GLY A 96 36.73 -0.70 2.62
N TYR A 97 37.70 -1.36 1.98
CA TYR A 97 38.95 -0.77 1.52
C TYR A 97 38.73 0.25 0.38
N LEU A 98 37.92 -0.05 -0.63
CA LEU A 98 37.63 0.89 -1.73
C LEU A 98 36.93 2.17 -1.21
N ILE A 99 35.94 2.00 -0.33
CA ILE A 99 35.23 3.13 0.28
C ILE A 99 36.19 3.96 1.13
N ASN A 100 36.99 3.30 1.97
CA ASN A 100 37.98 3.99 2.79
C ASN A 100 39.03 4.70 1.92
N MET A 101 39.45 4.10 0.80
CA MET A 101 40.36 4.72 -0.15
C MET A 101 39.74 5.99 -0.79
N PHE A 102 38.49 5.95 -1.22
CA PHE A 102 37.79 7.13 -1.75
C PHE A 102 37.58 8.21 -0.68
N CYS A 103 37.19 7.83 0.53
CA CYS A 103 37.05 8.76 1.65
C CYS A 103 38.38 9.44 1.98
N ASN A 104 39.48 8.68 2.07
CA ASN A 104 40.80 9.22 2.35
C ASN A 104 41.29 10.11 1.21
N MET A 105 41.06 9.72 -0.06
CA MET A 105 41.42 10.54 -1.20
C MET A 105 40.64 11.87 -1.23
N ALA A 106 39.35 11.84 -0.93
CA ALA A 106 38.53 13.05 -0.84
C ALA A 106 38.96 13.96 0.33
N VAL A 107 39.26 13.37 1.49
CA VAL A 107 39.77 14.11 2.66
C VAL A 107 41.14 14.71 2.38
N ASP A 108 42.05 13.97 1.75
CA ASP A 108 43.38 14.46 1.38
C ASP A 108 43.30 15.61 0.38
N GLU A 109 42.42 15.51 -0.61
CA GLU A 109 42.24 16.58 -1.59
C GLU A 109 41.61 17.83 -0.95
N PHE A 110 40.60 17.65 -0.11
CA PHE A 110 40.01 18.72 0.69
C PHE A 110 41.05 19.38 1.61
N ASN A 111 41.87 18.58 2.28
CA ASN A 111 42.94 19.06 3.14
C ASN A 111 44.02 19.79 2.35
N LYS A 112 44.38 19.36 1.13
CA LYS A 112 45.30 20.14 0.26
C LYS A 112 44.72 21.50 -0.09
N PHE A 113 43.43 21.58 -0.40
CA PHE A 113 42.74 22.86 -0.62
C PHE A 113 42.81 23.76 0.63
N TYR A 114 42.60 23.20 1.82
CA TYR A 114 42.65 23.95 3.09
C TYR A 114 44.06 24.32 3.56
N VAL A 115 45.05 23.46 3.34
CA VAL A 115 46.46 23.72 3.68
C VAL A 115 47.07 24.75 2.73
N ALA A 116 46.63 24.80 1.46
CA ALA A 116 47.00 25.85 0.52
C ALA A 116 46.45 27.24 0.92
N LEU A 117 45.43 27.29 1.77
CA LEU A 117 44.91 28.52 2.41
C LEU A 117 45.68 28.89 3.69
N SER A 118 46.95 28.48 3.80
CA SER A 118 47.85 28.59 4.94
C SER A 118 47.66 29.84 5.84
N PRO A 119 47.79 29.71 7.18
CA PRO A 119 47.25 30.63 8.19
C PRO A 119 47.89 32.03 8.29
N ASN A 120 48.88 32.35 7.45
CA ASN A 120 49.67 33.58 7.59
C ASN A 120 49.04 34.80 6.90
N SER A 121 47.83 34.68 6.37
CA SER A 121 47.08 35.85 5.89
C SER A 121 46.03 36.25 6.92
N SER A 122 45.95 37.56 7.19
CA SER A 122 44.92 38.18 8.02
C SER A 122 43.49 37.76 7.66
N ALA A 123 43.26 37.27 6.43
CA ALA A 123 42.00 36.72 5.98
C ALA A 123 41.62 35.39 6.68
N SER A 124 42.57 34.53 7.03
CA SER A 124 42.31 33.27 7.74
C SER A 124 41.88 33.51 9.19
N GLU A 125 42.52 34.47 9.87
CA GLU A 125 42.14 34.87 11.23
C GLU A 125 40.76 35.54 11.25
N ALA A 126 40.48 36.41 10.27
CA ALA A 126 39.16 37.04 10.11
C ALA A 126 38.06 36.00 9.86
N LEU A 127 38.32 34.98 9.01
CA LEU A 127 37.38 33.90 8.76
C LEU A 127 37.14 33.05 10.02
N THR A 128 38.20 32.74 10.77
CA THR A 128 38.11 31.95 12.00
C THR A 128 37.33 32.71 13.08
N GLN A 129 37.53 34.03 13.20
CA GLN A 129 36.75 34.86 14.12
C GLN A 129 35.28 34.97 13.69
N ASN A 130 35.01 35.10 12.39
CA ASN A 130 33.65 35.12 11.87
C ASN A 130 32.91 33.80 12.17
N LEU A 131 33.54 32.66 11.86
CA LEU A 131 32.98 31.33 12.15
C LEU A 131 32.74 31.12 13.66
N LYS A 132 33.62 31.63 14.53
CA LYS A 132 33.39 31.58 15.98
C LYS A 132 32.18 32.41 16.39
N SER A 133 32.01 33.60 15.81
CA SER A 133 30.87 34.47 16.09
C SER A 133 29.54 33.88 15.59
N GLU A 134 29.54 33.25 14.42
CA GLU A 134 28.36 32.55 13.88
C GLU A 134 27.98 31.35 14.74
N ASN A 135 28.96 30.54 15.18
CA ASN A 135 28.71 29.42 16.08
C ASN A 135 28.15 29.88 17.44
N GLN A 136 28.62 31.01 17.95
CA GLN A 136 28.10 31.60 19.18
C GLN A 136 26.64 32.05 19.00
N ASN A 137 26.33 32.73 17.89
CA ASN A 137 24.97 33.17 17.56
C ASN A 137 24.01 31.97 17.36
N LEU A 138 24.47 30.92 16.68
CA LEU A 138 23.71 29.67 16.56
C LEU A 138 23.42 29.06 17.93
N LYS A 139 24.40 29.03 18.84
CA LYS A 139 24.20 28.52 20.20
C LYS A 139 23.14 29.33 20.95
N GLU A 140 23.24 30.66 20.93
CA GLU A 140 22.26 31.55 21.58
C GLU A 140 20.85 31.37 20.99
N ASN A 141 20.74 31.24 19.66
CA ASN A 141 19.46 30.95 19.01
C ASN A 141 18.89 29.60 19.44
N THR A 142 19.70 28.54 19.51
CA THR A 142 19.23 27.23 19.96
C THR A 142 18.75 27.25 21.42
N GLU A 143 19.40 28.02 22.30
CA GLU A 143 18.95 28.21 23.68
C GLU A 143 17.63 29.00 23.75
N ARG A 144 17.47 30.04 22.91
CA ARG A 144 16.21 30.78 22.77
C ARG A 144 15.06 29.86 22.33
N TRP A 145 15.26 29.07 21.28
CA TRP A 145 14.26 28.10 20.79
C TRP A 145 13.90 27.06 21.85
N ARG A 146 14.88 26.55 22.62
CA ARG A 146 14.61 25.62 23.73
C ARG A 146 13.71 26.25 24.80
N LYS A 147 13.91 27.53 25.11
CA LYS A 147 13.07 28.26 26.07
C LYS A 147 11.63 28.43 25.55
N GLU A 148 11.47 28.84 24.29
CA GLU A 148 10.15 28.96 23.65
C GLU A 148 9.41 27.60 23.58
N ILE A 149 10.14 26.51 23.28
CA ILE A 149 9.58 25.15 23.30
C ILE A 149 9.18 24.74 24.73
N ALA A 150 9.99 25.07 25.73
CA ALA A 150 9.66 24.78 27.13
C ALA A 150 8.40 25.54 27.57
N GLU A 151 8.26 26.79 27.14
CA GLU A 151 7.07 27.60 27.37
C GLU A 151 5.84 27.02 26.66
N THR A 152 5.95 26.42 25.47
CA THR A 152 4.79 25.81 24.78
C THR A 152 4.48 24.37 25.19
N ARG A 153 5.37 23.71 25.94
CA ARG A 153 5.25 22.29 26.31
C ARG A 153 3.99 21.95 27.11
N HIS A 154 3.44 22.91 27.85
CA HIS A 154 2.20 22.73 28.61
C HIS A 154 0.94 22.68 27.72
N VAL A 155 1.01 23.18 26.46
CA VAL A 155 -0.11 23.18 25.51
C VAL A 155 -0.19 21.88 24.70
N VAL A 156 0.96 21.23 24.47
CA VAL A 156 1.09 19.96 23.74
C VAL A 156 0.12 18.86 24.21
N PRO A 157 -0.07 18.58 25.53
CA PRO A 157 -1.00 17.55 25.96
C PRO A 157 -2.46 17.89 25.59
N TYR A 158 -2.87 19.16 25.66
CA TYR A 158 -4.22 19.57 25.28
C TYR A 158 -4.48 19.40 23.79
N ILE A 159 -3.52 19.76 22.94
CA ILE A 159 -3.61 19.53 21.49
C ILE A 159 -3.68 18.04 21.20
N THR A 160 -2.88 17.23 21.88
CA THR A 160 -2.90 15.76 21.72
C THR A 160 -4.25 15.17 22.12
N VAL A 161 -4.82 15.60 23.26
CA VAL A 161 -6.16 15.18 23.70
C VAL A 161 -7.22 15.64 22.71
N LEU A 162 -7.14 16.86 22.19
CA LEU A 162 -8.08 17.37 21.20
C LEU A 162 -8.02 16.57 19.90
N ILE A 163 -6.83 16.30 19.38
CA ILE A 163 -6.62 15.50 18.17
C ILE A 163 -7.13 14.08 18.37
N THR A 164 -6.83 13.45 19.51
CA THR A 164 -7.32 12.10 19.81
C THR A 164 -8.84 12.07 19.90
N VAL A 165 -9.47 13.02 20.59
CA VAL A 165 -10.94 13.11 20.64
C VAL A 165 -11.55 13.32 19.24
N LEU A 166 -10.98 14.24 18.45
CA LEU A 166 -11.47 14.55 17.11
C LEU A 166 -11.32 13.40 16.11
N ILE A 167 -10.29 12.56 16.26
CA ILE A 167 -10.06 11.43 15.36
C ILE A 167 -10.79 10.17 15.84
N PHE A 168 -10.71 9.85 17.13
CA PHE A 168 -11.23 8.58 17.64
C PHE A 168 -12.76 8.57 17.81
N LEU A 169 -13.40 9.70 18.13
CA LEU A 169 -14.86 9.76 18.21
C LEU A 169 -15.57 9.41 16.89
N PRO A 170 -15.24 10.03 15.74
CA PRO A 170 -15.90 9.69 14.48
C PRO A 170 -15.57 8.27 14.01
N LEU A 171 -14.37 7.75 14.27
CA LEU A 171 -14.04 6.35 13.96
C LEU A 171 -14.89 5.36 14.78
N ASN A 172 -15.05 5.61 16.08
CA ASN A 172 -15.91 4.79 16.93
C ASN A 172 -17.38 4.89 16.48
N TYR A 173 -17.86 6.09 16.16
CA TYR A 173 -19.22 6.32 15.66
C TYR A 173 -19.46 5.60 14.33
N PHE A 174 -18.50 5.66 13.41
CA PHE A 174 -18.54 4.94 12.14
C PHE A 174 -18.69 3.42 12.33
N TRP A 175 -17.90 2.82 13.23
CA TRP A 175 -18.01 1.39 13.54
C TRP A 175 -19.35 1.01 14.16
N ILE A 176 -19.92 1.86 15.01
CA ILE A 176 -21.26 1.66 15.57
C ILE A 176 -22.29 1.67 14.43
N LEU A 177 -22.23 2.64 13.51
CA LEU A 177 -23.14 2.69 12.36
C LEU A 177 -23.02 1.47 11.45
N VAL A 178 -21.80 0.99 11.19
CA VAL A 178 -21.57 -0.23 10.40
C VAL A 178 -22.21 -1.44 11.08
N LYS A 179 -22.03 -1.60 12.41
CA LYS A 179 -22.67 -2.67 13.18
C LYS A 179 -24.19 -2.57 13.18
N CYS A 180 -24.75 -1.37 13.37
CA CYS A 180 -26.19 -1.13 13.32
C CYS A 180 -26.76 -1.49 11.94
N LYS A 181 -26.08 -1.13 10.86
CA LYS A 181 -26.50 -1.47 9.49
C LYS A 181 -26.44 -2.98 9.23
N ALA A 182 -25.38 -3.65 9.68
CA ALA A 182 -25.26 -5.10 9.58
C ALA A 182 -26.39 -5.83 10.35
N MET A 183 -26.68 -5.38 11.58
CA MET A 183 -27.79 -5.91 12.38
C MET A 183 -29.14 -5.67 11.72
N ALA A 184 -29.39 -4.48 11.16
CA ALA A 184 -30.63 -4.20 10.44
C ALA A 184 -30.83 -5.13 9.23
N VAL A 185 -29.76 -5.44 8.49
CA VAL A 185 -29.81 -6.40 7.37
C VAL A 185 -30.09 -7.82 7.86
N LEU A 186 -29.50 -8.24 8.98
CA LEU A 186 -29.77 -9.55 9.57
C LEU A 186 -31.21 -9.69 10.04
N VAL A 187 -31.73 -8.68 10.74
CA VAL A 187 -33.13 -8.64 11.19
C VAL A 187 -34.07 -8.72 9.99
N HIS A 188 -33.82 -7.94 8.93
CA HIS A 188 -34.64 -7.99 7.72
C HIS A 188 -34.59 -9.36 7.03
N ARG A 189 -33.45 -10.06 7.02
CA ARG A 189 -33.38 -11.42 6.47
C ARG A 189 -34.20 -12.39 7.31
N TYR A 190 -34.06 -12.30 8.63
CA TYR A 190 -34.78 -13.16 9.56
C TYR A 190 -36.30 -13.00 9.45
N THR A 191 -36.81 -11.76 9.37
CA THR A 191 -38.26 -11.51 9.20
C THR A 191 -38.77 -12.04 7.86
N ARG A 192 -37.98 -11.92 6.78
CA ARG A 192 -38.35 -12.46 5.46
C ARG A 192 -38.41 -13.99 5.47
N ASP A 193 -37.50 -14.64 6.18
CA ASP A 193 -37.47 -16.10 6.29
C ASP A 193 -38.69 -16.61 7.09
N GLU A 194 -39.12 -15.90 8.14
CA GLU A 194 -40.35 -16.22 8.88
C GLU A 194 -41.61 -16.11 8.00
N GLU A 195 -41.76 -15.01 7.24
CA GLU A 195 -42.88 -14.85 6.30
C GLU A 195 -42.90 -15.95 5.22
N CYS A 196 -41.74 -16.34 4.70
CA CYS A 196 -41.61 -17.42 3.74
C CYS A 196 -42.01 -18.77 4.33
N LEU A 197 -41.61 -19.03 5.58
CA LEU A 197 -41.94 -20.26 6.29
C LEU A 197 -43.44 -20.36 6.60
N GLU A 198 -44.09 -19.24 6.92
CA GLU A 198 -45.53 -19.16 7.14
C GLU A 198 -46.31 -19.36 5.82
N SER A 199 -45.85 -18.77 4.73
CA SER A 199 -46.41 -18.99 3.38
C SER A 199 -46.32 -20.47 2.96
N GLN A 200 -45.19 -21.12 3.20
CA GLN A 200 -45.04 -22.56 2.92
C GLN A 200 -45.99 -23.43 3.74
N LYS A 201 -46.21 -23.12 5.03
CA LYS A 201 -47.18 -23.84 5.87
C LYS A 201 -48.60 -23.74 5.30
N CYS A 202 -49.01 -22.56 4.86
CA CYS A 202 -50.31 -22.34 4.23
C CYS A 202 -50.49 -23.19 2.95
N LEU A 203 -49.48 -23.22 2.07
CA LEU A 203 -49.51 -24.03 0.85
C LEU A 203 -49.63 -25.53 1.14
N VAL A 204 -48.87 -26.04 2.12
CA VAL A 204 -48.94 -27.45 2.53
C VAL A 204 -50.31 -27.81 3.12
N GLU A 205 -50.90 -26.90 3.90
CA GLU A 205 -52.23 -27.13 4.46
C GLU A 205 -53.34 -27.10 3.40
N GLU A 206 -53.23 -26.19 2.42
CA GLU A 206 -54.14 -26.12 1.28
C GLU A 206 -54.04 -27.38 0.40
N GLU A 207 -52.84 -27.89 0.14
CA GLU A 207 -52.64 -29.14 -0.58
C GLU A 207 -53.26 -30.34 0.16
N ARG A 208 -53.11 -30.40 1.49
CA ARG A 208 -53.79 -31.41 2.33
C ARG A 208 -55.32 -31.32 2.22
N LYS A 209 -55.90 -30.12 2.28
CA LYS A 209 -57.35 -29.90 2.11
C LYS A 209 -57.83 -30.35 0.72
N ASN A 210 -57.07 -30.01 -0.32
CA ASN A 210 -57.36 -30.41 -1.70
C ASN A 210 -57.28 -31.91 -1.91
N ASN A 211 -56.28 -32.58 -1.34
CA ASN A 211 -56.15 -34.03 -1.38
C ASN A 211 -57.29 -34.73 -0.64
N PHE A 212 -57.65 -34.27 0.56
CA PHE A 212 -58.81 -34.78 1.29
C PHE A 212 -60.10 -34.66 0.47
N LEU A 213 -60.33 -33.52 -0.18
CA LEU A 213 -61.50 -33.31 -1.03
C LEU A 213 -61.52 -34.25 -2.25
N ARG A 214 -60.36 -34.51 -2.88
CA ARG A 214 -60.22 -35.49 -3.97
C ARG A 214 -60.56 -36.91 -3.49
N HIS A 215 -60.06 -37.32 -2.33
CA HIS A 215 -60.37 -38.62 -1.74
C HIS A 215 -61.86 -38.76 -1.41
N LYS A 216 -62.47 -37.72 -0.83
CA LYS A 216 -63.92 -37.67 -0.55
C LYS A 216 -64.76 -37.81 -1.83
N LYS A 217 -64.38 -37.11 -2.91
CA LYS A 217 -65.05 -37.23 -4.22
C LYS A 217 -64.93 -38.65 -4.80
N ARG A 218 -63.76 -39.29 -4.68
CA ARG A 218 -63.55 -40.68 -5.12
C ARG A 218 -64.40 -41.66 -4.31
N ALA A 219 -64.44 -41.51 -2.98
CA ALA A 219 -65.24 -42.34 -2.09
C ALA A 219 -66.74 -42.24 -2.41
N ASN A 220 -67.26 -41.01 -2.58
CA ASN A 220 -68.66 -40.79 -2.97
C ASN A 220 -68.98 -41.41 -4.34
N LYS A 221 -68.06 -41.35 -5.30
CA LYS A 221 -68.23 -42.00 -6.61
C LYS A 221 -68.34 -43.52 -6.48
N ILE A 222 -67.49 -44.14 -5.66
CA ILE A 222 -67.54 -45.59 -5.40
C ILE A 222 -68.84 -45.97 -4.69
N TYR A 223 -69.24 -45.21 -3.68
CA TYR A 223 -70.49 -45.44 -2.95
C TYR A 223 -71.69 -45.44 -3.90
N LYS A 224 -71.78 -44.44 -4.78
CA LYS A 224 -72.82 -44.36 -5.80
C LYS A 224 -72.83 -45.57 -6.73
N MET A 225 -71.65 -46.01 -7.20
CA MET A 225 -71.54 -47.22 -8.04
C MET A 225 -72.00 -48.50 -7.32
N VAL A 226 -71.74 -48.62 -6.02
CA VAL A 226 -72.19 -49.76 -5.20
C VAL A 226 -73.71 -49.74 -5.02
N GLU A 227 -74.29 -48.56 -4.79
CA GLU A 227 -75.72 -48.38 -4.63
C GLU A 227 -76.49 -48.67 -5.94
N ASP A 228 -75.97 -48.19 -7.07
CA ASP A 228 -76.51 -48.49 -8.40
C ASP A 228 -76.48 -50.00 -8.69
N ARG A 229 -75.41 -50.71 -8.29
CA ARG A 229 -75.31 -52.19 -8.41
C ARG A 229 -76.30 -52.93 -7.51
N LYS A 230 -76.56 -52.45 -6.29
CA LYS A 230 -77.58 -53.05 -5.41
C LYS A 230 -78.98 -52.90 -6.00
N SER A 231 -79.31 -51.74 -6.57
CA SER A 231 -80.62 -51.49 -7.17
C SER A 231 -80.88 -52.38 -8.41
N THR A 232 -79.84 -52.68 -9.19
CA THR A 232 -79.93 -53.56 -10.38
C THR A 232 -79.95 -55.04 -10.02
N SER A 233 -79.18 -55.47 -9.01
CA SER A 233 -79.23 -56.83 -8.47
C SER A 233 -80.61 -57.20 -7.92
N GLY A 234 -81.28 -56.26 -7.24
CA GLY A 234 -82.66 -56.44 -6.77
C GLY A 234 -83.67 -56.65 -7.90
N ARG A 235 -83.54 -55.88 -9.01
CA ARG A 235 -84.41 -56.05 -10.19
C ARG A 235 -84.22 -57.41 -10.87
N ASN A 236 -82.98 -57.91 -10.95
CA ASN A 236 -82.71 -59.22 -11.54
C ASN A 236 -83.27 -60.38 -10.68
N LYS A 237 -83.28 -60.25 -9.35
CA LYS A 237 -83.93 -61.23 -8.48
C LYS A 237 -85.46 -61.23 -8.61
N VAL A 238 -86.08 -60.06 -8.78
CA VAL A 238 -87.53 -59.96 -9.03
C VAL A 238 -87.90 -60.51 -10.42
N ALA A 239 -87.10 -60.25 -11.44
CA ALA A 239 -87.30 -60.81 -12.78
C ALA A 239 -87.19 -62.35 -12.80
N LEU A 240 -86.25 -62.92 -12.04
CA LEU A 240 -86.12 -64.38 -11.87
C LEU A 240 -87.27 -65.00 -11.08
N TRP A 241 -87.93 -64.24 -10.20
CA TRP A 241 -89.09 -64.72 -9.45
C TRP A 241 -90.39 -64.65 -10.27
N LEU A 242 -90.48 -63.75 -11.26
CA LEU A 242 -91.62 -63.63 -12.18
C LEU A 242 -91.59 -64.62 -13.36
N LEU A 243 -90.48 -65.34 -13.55
CA LEU A 243 -90.29 -66.32 -14.63
C LEU A 243 -90.41 -67.78 -14.18
N ASN A 244 -90.67 -68.03 -12.90
CA ASN A 244 -91.00 -69.35 -12.32
C ASN A 244 -92.44 -69.33 -11.82
#